data_AF-A0A7C7NU92-F1
#
_entry.id   AF-A0A7C7NU92-F1
#
_cell.length_a   1.000
_cell.length_b   1.000
_cell.length_c   1.000
_cell.angle_alpha   90.00
_cell.angle_beta   90.00
_cell.angle_gamma   90.00
#
_symmetry.space_group_name_H-M   'P 1'
#
loop_
_entity.id
_entity.type
_entity.pdbx_description
1 polymer ?
#
loop_
_entity_poly.entity_id
_entity_poly.type
_entity_poly.pdbx_seq_one_letter_code
_entity_poly.pdbx_strand_id
1 'polypeptide(L)' 'RPEATLADLGLDSLMVVEFLFDVEDEFDIEVPDDRAKFETLNEAAALIDELIEAKGD' A
#
# COMPACT_ATOMS: atom_id res chain seq x y z
N ARG A 1 -11.18 -11.03 -4.70
CA ARG A 1 -10.94 -11.54 -3.34
C ARG A 1 -10.13 -10.46 -2.63
N PRO A 2 -10.78 -9.40 -2.15
CA PRO A 2 -10.10 -8.33 -1.42
C PRO A 2 -9.42 -8.85 -0.14
N GLU A 3 -9.85 -10.01 0.35
CA GLU A 3 -9.30 -10.71 1.51
C GLU A 3 -8.04 -11.53 1.18
N ALA A 4 -7.63 -11.58 -0.09
CA ALA A 4 -6.40 -12.29 -0.47
C ALA A 4 -5.20 -11.55 0.13
N THR A 5 -4.31 -12.32 0.75
CA THR A 5 -3.04 -11.76 1.21
C THR A 5 -2.17 -11.44 0.00
N LEU A 6 -1.23 -10.51 0.17
CA LEU A 6 -0.23 -10.21 -0.86
C LEU A 6 0.54 -11.48 -1.25
N ALA A 7 0.83 -12.33 -0.26
CA ALA A 7 1.46 -13.63 -0.48
C ALA A 7 0.58 -14.60 -1.29
N ASP A 8 -0.74 -14.62 -1.06
CA ASP A 8 -1.68 -15.43 -1.85
C ASP A 8 -1.78 -14.95 -3.30
N LEU A 9 -1.50 -13.67 -3.55
CA LEU A 9 -1.42 -13.08 -4.88
C LEU A 9 -0.04 -13.29 -5.54
N GLY A 10 0.91 -13.92 -4.85
CA GLY A 10 2.27 -14.13 -5.33
C GLY A 10 3.15 -12.89 -5.27
N LEU A 11 2.78 -11.89 -4.47
CA LEU A 11 3.59 -10.71 -4.21
C LEU A 11 4.59 -11.06 -3.09
N ASP A 12 5.85 -11.21 -3.46
CA ASP A 12 6.94 -11.36 -2.50
C ASP A 12 7.18 -10.05 -1.74
N SER A 13 7.81 -10.14 -0.56
CA SER A 13 8.06 -8.96 0.30
C SER A 13 8.81 -7.82 -0.39
N LEU A 14 9.64 -8.13 -1.40
CA LEU A 14 10.33 -7.11 -2.21
C LEU A 14 9.37 -6.38 -3.16
N MET A 15 8.42 -7.10 -3.75
CA MET A 15 7.43 -6.55 -4.66
C MET A 15 6.44 -5.63 -3.94
N VAL A 16 6.16 -5.91 -2.65
CA VAL A 16 5.37 -5.02 -1.79
C VAL A 16 6.07 -3.68 -1.57
N VAL A 17 7.39 -3.71 -1.41
CA VAL A 17 8.22 -2.50 -1.27
C VAL A 17 8.24 -1.70 -2.58
N GLU A 18 8.41 -2.37 -3.72
CA GLU A 18 8.33 -1.71 -5.04
C GLU A 18 6.95 -1.09 -5.28
N PHE A 19 5.87 -1.82 -4.96
CA PHE A 19 4.50 -1.32 -5.05
C PHE A 19 4.28 -0.05 -4.21
N LEU A 20 4.80 -0.03 -2.98
CA LEU A 20 4.74 1.14 -2.12
C LEU A 20 5.45 2.34 -2.75
N PHE A 21 6.66 2.16 -3.27
CA PHE A 21 7.39 3.24 -3.95
C PHE A 21 6.68 3.76 -5.19
N ASP A 22 6.11 2.87 -6.01
CA ASP A 22 5.33 3.25 -7.20
C ASP A 22 4.09 4.08 -6.82
N VAL A 23 3.42 3.70 -5.73
CA VAL A 23 2.26 4.45 -5.21
C VAL A 23 2.68 5.80 -4.64
N GLU A 24 3.78 5.85 -3.88
CA GLU A 24 4.33 7.10 -3.37
C GLU A 24 4.63 8.08 -4.50
N ASP A 25 5.24 7.63 -5.60
CA ASP A 25 5.56 8.48 -6.76
C ASP A 25 4.31 8.88 -7.56
N GLU A 26 3.38 7.95 -7.82
CA GLU A 26 2.17 8.21 -8.61
C GLU A 26 1.21 9.19 -7.91
N PHE A 27 1.03 9.04 -6.59
CA PHE A 27 0.14 9.92 -5.82
C PHE A 27 0.90 11.04 -5.10
N ASP A 28 2.23 11.06 -5.23
CA ASP A 28 3.16 12.00 -4.58
C ASP A 28 2.96 12.00 -3.04
N ILE A 29 2.57 10.85 -2.47
CA ILE A 29 2.35 10.64 -1.03
C ILE A 29 3.60 10.07 -0.36
N GLU A 30 3.65 10.12 0.97
CA GLU A 30 4.71 9.48 1.75
C GLU A 30 4.05 8.46 2.70
N VAL A 31 4.44 7.19 2.59
CA VAL A 31 3.93 6.10 3.41
C VAL A 31 4.93 5.83 4.54
N PRO A 32 4.59 6.12 5.81
CA PRO A 32 5.49 5.83 6.92
C PRO A 32 5.77 4.33 7.03
N ASP A 33 7.01 3.92 7.30
CA ASP A 33 7.39 2.52 7.55
C ASP A 33 6.52 1.83 8.62
N ASP A 34 6.07 2.58 9.63
CA ASP A 34 5.17 2.10 10.67
C ASP A 34 3.77 1.76 10.15
N ARG A 35 3.34 2.42 9.08
CA ARG A 35 2.05 2.23 8.41
C ARG A 35 2.14 1.26 7.22
N ALA A 36 3.32 1.03 6.65
CA ALA A 36 3.60 0.09 5.56
C ALA A 36 3.41 -1.41 5.94
N LYS A 37 2.64 -1.70 6.98
CA LYS A 37 2.35 -3.05 7.48
C LYS A 37 0.91 -3.42 7.15
N PHE A 38 0.74 -4.10 6.03
CA PHE A 38 -0.55 -4.64 5.59
C PHE A 38 -0.36 -6.06 5.06
N GLU A 39 -1.32 -6.93 5.32
CA GLU A 39 -1.26 -8.34 4.91
C GLU A 39 -2.11 -8.59 3.67
N THR A 40 -3.18 -7.81 3.51
CA THR A 40 -4.17 -7.94 2.42
C THR A 40 -4.16 -6.77 1.45
N LEU A 41 -4.63 -7.02 0.23
CA LEU A 41 -4.78 -5.97 -0.77
C LEU A 41 -5.77 -4.88 -0.33
N ASN A 42 -6.81 -5.24 0.42
CA ASN A 42 -7.79 -4.28 0.92
C ASN A 42 -7.19 -3.33 1.97
N GLU A 43 -6.34 -3.84 2.86
CA GLU A 43 -5.62 -3.00 3.83
C GLU A 43 -4.64 -2.06 3.13
N ALA A 44 -3.93 -2.55 2.10
CA ALA A 44 -3.06 -1.72 1.28
C ALA A 44 -3.83 -0.55 0.64
N ALA A 45 -4.95 -0.88 -0.03
CA ALA A 45 -5.78 0.11 -0.71
C ALA A 45 -6.36 1.15 0.26
N ALA A 46 -6.89 0.70 1.41
CA ALA A 46 -7.45 1.60 2.41
C ALA A 46 -6.40 2.56 3.01
N LEU A 47 -5.16 2.07 3.22
CA LEU A 47 -4.06 2.90 3.68
C LEU A 47 -3.71 3.99 2.67
N ILE A 48 -3.63 3.62 1.39
CA ILE A 48 -3.30 4.55 0.30
C ILE A 48 -4.40 5.60 0.17
N ASP A 49 -5.67 5.20 0.19
CA ASP A 49 -6.81 6.12 0.17
C ASP A 49 -6.75 7.13 1.33
N GLU A 50 -6.46 6.68 2.57
CA GLU A 50 -6.32 7.57 3.73
C GLU A 50 -5.20 8.61 3.54
N LEU A 51 -4.07 8.19 2.97
CA LEU A 51 -2.92 9.08 2.73
C LEU A 51 -3.19 10.09 1.62
N ILE A 52 -3.88 9.68 0.55
CA ILE A 52 -4.30 10.57 -0.53
C ILE A 52 -5.29 11.62 0.00
N GLU A 53 -6.28 11.19 0.79
CA GLU A 53 -7.24 12.11 1.42
C GLU A 53 -6.53 13.08 2.38
N ALA A 54 -5.64 12.58 3.23
CA ALA A 54 -4.90 13.41 4.19
C ALA A 54 -3.95 14.43 3.53
N LYS A 55 -3.46 14.16 2.31
CA LYS A 55 -2.65 15.09 1.53
C LYS A 55 -3.50 16.14 0.78
N GLY A 56 -4.72 15.79 0.42
CA GLY A 56 -5.62 16.61 -0.40
C GLY A 56 -6.36 17.74 0.33
N ASP A 57 -6.34 17.74 1.68
CA ASP A 57 -6.92 18.79 2.55
C ASP A 57 -5.95 19.93 2.90
#